data_AF-A0A7K2BUT5-F1
#
_entry.id   AF-A0A7K2BUT5-F1
#
_cell.length_a   1.000
_cell.length_b   1.000
_cell.length_c   1.000
_cell.angle_alpha   90.00
_cell.angle_beta   90.00
_cell.angle_gamma   90.00
#
_symmetry.space_group_name_H-M   'P 1'
#
loop_
_entity.id
_entity.type
_entity.pdbx_description
1 polymer ?
#
loop_
_entity_poly.entity_id
_entity_poly.type
_entity_poly.pdbx_seq_one_letter_code
_entity_poly.pdbx_strand_id
1 'polypeptide(L)'
;MPSLGSTGGEAGAGKEPTTMSEGVSDADPIAVQAGHGDADPTAVLAAHWNESERRLYPTATTNPDAYQSAVKLVRAVADALADVSDLGELVQRWEHRTAVLDAAVRATGETVAYGLIEATAGCGFAIRRRELLNERAERERRERITAARDAGETWVVIHEQGDLASGLADPCQCMEMHLPTGLAVVSMVEPDPSTMTPVYVVTVTAMGAEAAGTSGIDLSSFEDLETADPELFEDNRRAMRSRVEAAGA
;
A
#
# COMPACT_ATOMS: atom_id res chain seq x y z
N MET A 1 -34.81 58.06 -44.18
CA MET A 1 -35.46 59.00 -43.24
C MET A 1 -35.01 58.66 -41.82
N PRO A 2 -34.92 59.65 -40.93
CA PRO A 2 -33.74 59.92 -40.11
C PRO A 2 -33.80 59.38 -38.67
N SER A 3 -32.61 59.34 -38.05
CA SER A 3 -32.23 59.80 -36.71
C SER A 3 -33.28 59.85 -35.59
N LEU A 4 -32.91 59.35 -34.40
CA LEU A 4 -32.84 60.14 -33.16
C LEU A 4 -32.17 59.31 -32.06
N GLY A 5 -31.06 59.83 -31.54
CA GLY A 5 -30.55 59.46 -30.21
C GLY A 5 -31.16 60.36 -29.12
N SER A 6 -31.07 59.92 -27.86
CA SER A 6 -31.06 60.75 -26.63
C SER A 6 -30.86 59.78 -25.45
N THR A 7 -29.68 59.65 -24.83
CA THR A 7 -29.13 60.44 -23.71
C THR A 7 -30.06 60.68 -22.50
N GLY A 8 -29.66 60.12 -21.34
CA GLY A 8 -29.39 60.93 -20.12
C GLY A 8 -30.30 60.74 -18.89
N GLY A 9 -29.67 60.57 -17.71
CA GLY A 9 -30.21 60.86 -16.36
C GLY A 9 -30.26 59.64 -15.42
N GLU A 10 -29.28 59.38 -14.55
CA GLU A 10 -29.14 59.89 -13.15
C GLU A 10 -30.34 59.53 -12.25
N ALA A 11 -30.25 59.24 -10.95
CA ALA A 11 -29.23 58.91 -9.95
C ALA A 11 -30.07 58.60 -8.68
N GLY A 12 -29.63 57.75 -7.75
CA GLY A 12 -30.28 57.74 -6.43
C GLY A 12 -30.16 56.48 -5.57
N ALA A 13 -29.07 56.44 -4.80
CA ALA A 13 -29.03 56.08 -3.37
C ALA A 13 -29.57 54.73 -2.88
N GLY A 14 -28.63 53.87 -2.48
CA GLY A 14 -28.45 53.56 -1.05
C GLY A 14 -29.16 52.32 -0.52
N LYS A 15 -28.36 51.27 -0.30
CA LYS A 15 -28.20 50.61 1.01
C LYS A 15 -27.14 49.51 0.90
N GLU A 16 -25.98 49.75 1.53
CA GLU A 16 -25.14 48.67 2.05
C GLU A 16 -25.96 47.85 3.07
N PRO A 17 -25.67 46.54 3.18
CA PRO A 17 -25.02 46.15 4.42
C PRO A 17 -23.90 45.12 4.22
N THR A 18 -22.79 45.43 4.88
CA THR A 18 -22.06 44.52 5.78
C THR A 18 -21.71 43.14 5.23
N THR A 19 -20.52 43.06 4.65
CA THR A 19 -19.71 41.86 4.55
C THR A 19 -19.37 41.35 5.96
N MET A 20 -20.08 40.32 6.41
CA MET A 20 -19.63 39.47 7.51
C MET A 20 -18.63 38.46 6.94
N SER A 21 -17.41 38.59 7.44
CA SER A 21 -16.30 37.67 7.25
C SER A 21 -16.61 36.38 8.02
N GLU A 22 -16.85 35.29 7.30
CA GLU A 22 -16.69 33.94 7.83
C GLU A 22 -15.49 33.32 7.13
N GLY A 23 -14.39 33.20 7.88
CA GLY A 23 -13.25 32.40 7.51
C GLY A 23 -13.65 30.93 7.52
N VAL A 24 -14.00 30.41 6.35
CA VAL A 24 -13.94 28.99 6.07
C VAL A 24 -12.46 28.68 5.89
N SER A 25 -11.87 28.07 6.93
CA SER A 25 -10.54 27.47 6.84
C SER A 25 -10.62 26.32 5.84
N ASP A 26 -10.25 26.62 4.61
CA ASP A 26 -10.00 25.67 3.53
C ASP A 26 -8.84 24.78 3.99
N ALA A 27 -9.17 23.66 4.63
CA ALA A 27 -8.22 22.57 4.76
C ALA A 27 -8.16 21.92 3.38
N ASP A 28 -7.17 22.34 2.59
CA ASP A 28 -6.84 21.72 1.31
C ASP A 28 -6.86 20.19 1.47
N PRO A 29 -7.59 19.45 0.62
CA PRO A 29 -7.38 18.02 0.52
C PRO A 29 -5.93 17.83 0.08
N ILE A 30 -5.10 17.27 0.96
CA ILE A 30 -3.73 16.87 0.64
C ILE A 30 -3.83 15.99 -0.60
N ALA A 31 -3.47 16.56 -1.75
CA ALA A 31 -3.40 15.84 -3.00
C ALA A 31 -2.28 14.81 -2.86
N VAL A 32 -2.66 13.59 -2.48
CA VAL A 32 -1.76 12.45 -2.52
C VAL A 32 -1.38 12.26 -3.97
N GLN A 33 -0.15 12.62 -4.31
CA GLN A 33 0.41 12.28 -5.59
C GLN A 33 0.49 10.76 -5.66
N ALA A 34 -0.48 10.15 -6.34
CA ALA A 34 -0.36 8.79 -6.84
C ALA A 34 1.00 8.69 -7.53
N GLY A 35 1.89 7.89 -6.94
CA GLY A 35 3.26 7.74 -7.42
C GLY A 35 3.23 7.44 -8.92
N HIS A 36 3.87 8.29 -9.72
CA HIS A 36 4.09 8.04 -11.13
C HIS A 36 4.79 6.69 -11.26
N GLY A 37 4.04 5.71 -11.76
CA GLY A 37 4.49 4.33 -11.90
C GLY A 37 5.69 4.24 -12.84
N ASP A 38 6.87 4.07 -12.26
CA ASP A 38 7.96 3.40 -12.95
C ASP A 38 7.45 2.00 -13.30
N ALA A 39 7.25 1.74 -14.59
CA ALA A 39 6.64 0.50 -15.05
C ALA A 39 7.47 -0.68 -14.55
N ASP A 40 6.84 -1.59 -13.78
CA ASP A 40 7.55 -2.74 -13.21
C ASP A 40 8.24 -3.55 -14.31
N PRO A 41 9.59 -3.55 -14.40
CA PRO A 41 10.31 -4.22 -15.47
C PRO A 41 10.16 -5.75 -15.41
N THR A 42 9.67 -6.26 -14.27
CA THR A 42 9.41 -7.69 -14.08
C THR A 42 7.99 -8.10 -14.45
N ALA A 43 7.08 -7.20 -14.82
CA ALA A 43 5.66 -7.51 -14.97
C ALA A 43 5.36 -8.76 -15.84
N VAL A 44 6.04 -8.89 -16.99
CA VAL A 44 5.90 -10.06 -17.88
C VAL A 44 6.47 -11.33 -17.24
N LEU A 45 7.62 -11.23 -16.57
CA LEU A 45 8.26 -12.36 -15.89
C LEU A 45 7.53 -12.75 -14.60
N ALA A 46 6.88 -11.81 -13.93
CA ALA A 46 6.14 -12.05 -12.70
C ALA A 46 4.99 -13.05 -12.93
N ALA A 47 4.27 -12.94 -14.05
CA ALA A 47 3.27 -13.92 -14.43
C ALA A 47 3.87 -15.32 -14.63
N HIS A 48 5.03 -15.39 -15.27
CA HIS A 48 5.76 -16.65 -15.49
C HIS A 48 6.28 -17.27 -14.17
N TRP A 49 6.83 -16.46 -13.27
CA TRP A 49 7.31 -16.88 -11.96
C TRP A 49 6.17 -17.32 -11.05
N ASN A 50 5.02 -16.64 -11.08
CA ASN A 50 3.84 -17.07 -10.34
C ASN A 50 3.26 -18.39 -10.88
N GLU A 51 3.29 -18.60 -12.20
CA GLU A 51 2.86 -19.87 -12.80
C GLU A 51 3.81 -21.03 -12.45
N SER A 52 5.08 -20.74 -12.20
CA SER A 52 6.06 -21.74 -11.75
C SER A 52 5.65 -22.38 -10.42
N GLU A 53 5.03 -21.61 -9.52
CA GLU A 53 4.49 -22.10 -8.25
C GLU A 53 3.37 -23.12 -8.47
N ARG A 54 2.43 -22.81 -9.39
CA ARG A 54 1.34 -23.72 -9.76
C ARG A 54 1.81 -25.04 -10.34
N ARG A 55 2.95 -25.03 -11.05
CA ARG A 55 3.56 -26.25 -11.62
C ARG A 55 4.25 -27.12 -10.57
N LEU A 56 4.72 -26.51 -9.48
CA LEU A 56 5.46 -27.21 -8.43
C LEU A 56 4.51 -27.96 -7.48
N TYR A 57 3.34 -27.39 -7.15
CA TYR A 57 2.37 -27.96 -6.19
C TYR A 57 1.89 -29.39 -6.48
N PRO A 58 1.54 -29.78 -7.73
CA PRO A 58 1.11 -31.15 -8.03
C PRO A 58 2.16 -32.23 -7.71
N THR A 59 3.43 -31.84 -7.57
CA THR A 59 4.51 -32.78 -7.23
C THR A 59 4.42 -33.22 -5.76
N ALA A 60 3.84 -32.41 -4.88
CA ALA A 60 3.70 -32.74 -3.46
C ALA A 60 2.91 -34.05 -3.22
N THR A 61 1.94 -34.37 -4.08
CA THR A 61 1.10 -35.57 -3.95
C THR A 61 1.63 -36.75 -4.77
N THR A 62 2.37 -36.48 -5.85
CA THR A 62 2.85 -37.52 -6.78
C THR A 62 4.29 -37.97 -6.50
N ASN A 63 5.12 -37.08 -5.97
CA ASN A 63 6.49 -37.37 -5.54
C ASN A 63 6.92 -36.40 -4.41
N PRO A 64 6.55 -36.70 -3.15
CA PRO A 64 6.82 -35.81 -2.01
C PRO A 64 8.30 -35.49 -1.79
N ASP A 65 9.19 -36.44 -2.02
CA ASP A 65 10.63 -36.24 -1.86
C ASP A 65 11.18 -35.24 -2.89
N ALA A 66 10.77 -35.37 -4.15
CA ALA A 66 11.14 -34.41 -5.19
C ALA A 66 10.59 -33.01 -4.91
N TYR A 67 9.37 -32.93 -4.37
CA TYR A 67 8.79 -31.65 -3.93
C TYR A 67 9.58 -31.03 -2.78
N GLN A 68 9.96 -31.82 -1.77
CA GLN A 68 10.74 -31.34 -0.63
C GLN A 68 12.13 -30.82 -1.07
N SER A 69 12.84 -31.56 -1.92
CA SER A 69 14.10 -31.10 -2.51
C SER A 69 13.91 -29.82 -3.33
N ALA A 70 12.83 -29.74 -4.12
CA ALA A 70 12.53 -28.53 -4.88
C ALA A 70 12.27 -27.32 -3.97
N VAL A 71 11.50 -27.44 -2.89
CA VAL A 71 11.24 -26.34 -1.93
C VAL A 71 12.52 -25.83 -1.28
N LYS A 72 13.45 -26.72 -0.90
CA LYS A 72 14.76 -26.32 -0.38
C LYS A 72 15.57 -25.56 -1.42
N LEU A 73 15.57 -26.04 -2.66
CA LEU A 73 16.23 -25.37 -3.77
C LEU A 73 15.61 -24.02 -4.11
N VAL A 74 14.27 -23.87 -4.02
CA VAL A 74 13.59 -22.59 -4.20
C VAL A 74 14.13 -21.55 -3.21
N ARG A 75 14.26 -21.90 -1.92
CA ARG A 75 14.84 -20.97 -0.94
C ARG A 75 16.31 -20.70 -1.23
N ALA A 76 17.11 -21.72 -1.56
CA ALA A 76 18.51 -21.53 -1.89
C ALA A 76 18.73 -20.68 -3.16
N VAL A 77 17.82 -20.73 -4.14
CA VAL A 77 17.81 -19.81 -5.29
C VAL A 77 17.53 -18.38 -4.83
N ALA A 78 16.54 -18.17 -3.96
CA ALA A 78 16.27 -16.85 -3.41
C ALA A 78 17.48 -16.30 -2.61
N ASP A 79 18.14 -17.14 -1.81
CA ASP A 79 19.35 -16.77 -1.07
C ASP A 79 20.52 -16.45 -2.01
N ALA A 80 20.67 -17.19 -3.11
CA ALA A 80 21.68 -16.91 -4.14
C ALA A 80 21.42 -15.60 -4.91
N LEU A 81 20.22 -15.02 -4.79
CA LEU A 81 19.84 -13.73 -5.36
C LEU A 81 19.81 -12.61 -4.31
N ALA A 82 20.26 -12.86 -3.07
CA ALA A 82 20.23 -11.85 -2.00
C ALA A 82 21.10 -10.62 -2.29
N ASP A 83 22.09 -10.74 -3.19
CA ASP A 83 22.94 -9.63 -3.64
C ASP A 83 22.24 -8.73 -4.68
N VAL A 84 21.17 -9.21 -5.31
CA VAL A 84 20.38 -8.47 -6.30
C VAL A 84 19.62 -7.35 -5.61
N SER A 85 19.88 -6.10 -6.01
CA SER A 85 19.42 -4.91 -5.28
C SER A 85 18.23 -4.18 -5.90
N ASP A 86 17.88 -4.51 -7.15
CA ASP A 86 16.75 -3.92 -7.86
C ASP A 86 16.08 -4.89 -8.84
N LEU A 87 14.88 -4.50 -9.31
CA LEU A 87 14.06 -5.32 -10.19
C LEU A 87 14.67 -5.50 -11.59
N GLY A 88 15.42 -4.52 -12.09
CA GLY A 88 16.07 -4.60 -13.40
C GLY A 88 17.25 -5.57 -13.39
N GLU A 89 18.04 -5.58 -12.32
CA GLU A 89 19.08 -6.60 -12.11
C GLU A 89 18.46 -8.01 -11.99
N LEU A 90 17.31 -8.14 -11.31
CA LEU A 90 16.59 -9.40 -11.21
C LEU A 90 16.17 -9.94 -12.60
N VAL A 91 15.73 -9.07 -13.51
CA VAL A 91 15.45 -9.44 -14.91
C VAL A 91 16.71 -9.95 -15.61
N GLN A 92 17.85 -9.28 -15.46
CA GLN A 92 19.12 -9.72 -16.08
C GLN A 92 19.58 -11.08 -15.54
N ARG A 93 19.46 -11.31 -14.22
CA ARG A 93 19.80 -12.60 -13.59
C ARG A 93 18.93 -13.75 -14.11
N TRP A 94 17.71 -13.47 -14.54
CA TRP A 94 16.80 -14.49 -15.10
C TRP A 94 17.31 -15.08 -16.41
N GLU A 95 18.04 -14.32 -17.22
CA GLU A 95 18.70 -14.83 -18.43
C GLU A 95 19.71 -15.93 -18.10
N HIS A 96 20.29 -15.87 -16.90
CA HIS A 96 21.26 -16.83 -16.36
C HIS A 96 20.66 -17.75 -15.27
N ARG A 97 19.34 -17.90 -15.23
CA ARG A 97 18.63 -18.66 -14.18
C ARG A 97 19.15 -20.08 -13.94
N THR A 98 19.62 -20.77 -14.97
CA THR A 98 20.22 -22.11 -14.83
C THR A 98 21.49 -22.06 -13.99
N ALA A 99 22.34 -21.05 -14.19
CA ALA A 99 23.56 -20.89 -13.39
C ALA A 99 23.25 -20.56 -11.93
N VAL A 100 22.19 -19.78 -11.68
CA VAL A 100 21.70 -19.50 -10.32
C VAL A 100 21.20 -20.78 -9.65
N LEU A 101 20.40 -21.59 -10.35
CA LEU A 101 19.93 -22.87 -9.84
C LEU A 101 21.09 -23.86 -9.61
N ASP A 102 22.07 -23.91 -10.50
CA ASP A 102 23.26 -24.75 -10.33
C ASP A 102 24.07 -24.34 -9.09
N ALA A 103 24.14 -23.03 -8.79
CA ALA A 103 24.75 -22.54 -7.57
C ALA A 103 23.97 -22.98 -6.32
N ALA A 104 22.64 -22.90 -6.35
CA ALA A 104 21.77 -23.39 -5.27
C ALA A 104 21.90 -24.92 -5.06
N VAL A 105 21.98 -25.70 -6.13
CA VAL A 105 22.24 -27.15 -6.09
C VAL A 105 23.58 -27.45 -5.43
N ARG A 106 24.65 -26.74 -5.81
CA ARG A 106 25.97 -26.91 -5.18
C ARG A 106 25.97 -26.52 -3.70
N ALA A 107 25.25 -25.46 -3.34
CA ALA A 107 25.20 -24.97 -1.96
C ALA A 107 24.44 -25.91 -1.02
N THR A 108 23.40 -26.57 -1.52
CA THR A 108 22.51 -27.42 -0.71
C THR A 108 22.83 -28.92 -0.80
N GLY A 109 23.48 -29.36 -1.89
CA GLY A 109 23.66 -30.78 -2.20
C GLY A 109 22.39 -31.49 -2.67
N GLU A 110 21.29 -30.75 -2.87
CA GLU A 110 20.01 -31.28 -3.31
C GLU A 110 19.99 -31.55 -4.82
N THR A 111 19.11 -32.45 -5.26
CA THR A 111 18.89 -32.72 -6.69
C THR A 111 17.55 -32.14 -7.15
N VAL A 112 17.53 -31.58 -8.35
CA VAL A 112 16.29 -31.13 -9.00
C VAL A 112 15.84 -32.14 -10.04
N ALA A 113 14.56 -32.53 -10.01
CA ALA A 113 13.99 -33.36 -11.06
C ALA A 113 13.96 -32.57 -12.39
N TYR A 114 14.28 -33.22 -13.51
CA TYR A 114 14.40 -32.58 -14.83
C TYR A 114 13.18 -31.71 -15.21
N GLY A 115 11.97 -32.16 -14.91
CA GLY A 115 10.73 -31.42 -15.19
C GLY A 115 10.46 -30.22 -14.26
N LEU A 116 11.26 -30.02 -13.21
CA LEU A 116 11.05 -28.99 -12.19
C LEU A 116 12.13 -27.89 -12.21
N ILE A 117 13.12 -27.97 -13.10
CA ILE A 117 14.23 -27.00 -13.19
C ILE A 117 13.70 -25.56 -13.31
N GLU A 118 12.89 -25.29 -14.33
CA GLU A 118 12.38 -23.94 -14.59
C GLU A 118 11.38 -23.49 -13.52
N ALA A 119 10.57 -24.42 -13.00
CA ALA A 119 9.61 -24.12 -11.93
C ALA A 119 10.33 -23.75 -10.62
N THR A 120 11.39 -24.48 -10.27
CA THR A 120 12.20 -24.23 -9.07
C THR A 120 12.91 -22.88 -9.16
N ALA A 121 13.55 -22.59 -10.30
CA ALA A 121 14.16 -21.29 -10.52
C ALA A 121 13.11 -20.17 -10.46
N GLY A 122 11.99 -20.32 -11.17
CA GLY A 122 10.91 -19.32 -11.21
C GLY A 122 10.36 -18.98 -9.82
N CYS A 123 10.14 -19.97 -8.96
CA CYS A 123 9.69 -19.73 -7.59
C CYS A 123 10.72 -18.94 -6.76
N GLY A 124 12.02 -19.24 -6.89
CA GLY A 124 13.06 -18.50 -6.18
C GLY A 124 13.15 -17.04 -6.61
N PHE A 125 13.04 -16.77 -7.92
CA PHE A 125 12.94 -15.40 -8.44
C PHE A 125 11.66 -14.69 -7.99
N ALA A 126 10.53 -15.40 -7.90
CA ALA A 126 9.28 -14.84 -7.36
C ALA A 126 9.47 -14.35 -5.91
N ILE A 127 10.15 -15.14 -5.08
CA ILE A 127 10.46 -14.76 -3.69
C ILE A 127 11.31 -13.49 -3.67
N ARG A 128 12.45 -13.46 -4.38
CA ARG A 128 13.32 -12.27 -4.37
C ARG A 128 12.61 -11.03 -4.91
N ARG A 129 11.76 -11.17 -5.93
CA ARG A 129 10.91 -10.06 -6.42
C ARG A 129 10.02 -9.50 -5.31
N ARG A 130 9.34 -10.36 -4.56
CA ARG A 130 8.46 -9.94 -3.44
C ARG A 130 9.27 -9.24 -2.35
N GLU A 131 10.45 -9.75 -2.01
CA GLU A 131 11.38 -9.11 -1.07
C GLU A 131 11.80 -7.71 -1.54
N LEU A 132 12.22 -7.56 -2.81
CA LEU A 132 12.61 -6.26 -3.39
C LEU A 132 11.47 -5.24 -3.40
N LEU A 133 10.25 -5.68 -3.72
CA LEU A 133 9.07 -4.80 -3.67
C LEU A 133 8.76 -4.36 -2.24
N ASN A 134 8.88 -5.27 -1.27
CA ASN A 134 8.70 -4.94 0.14
C ASN A 134 9.79 -3.98 0.64
N GLU A 135 11.05 -4.20 0.28
CA GLU A 135 12.18 -3.31 0.60
C GLU A 135 11.98 -1.91 0.00
N ARG A 136 11.48 -1.82 -1.25
CA ARG A 136 11.13 -0.56 -1.89
C ARG A 136 10.00 0.16 -1.16
N ALA A 137 8.90 -0.54 -0.88
CA ALA A 137 7.76 0.02 -0.16
C ALA A 137 8.15 0.50 1.25
N GLU A 138 9.02 -0.24 1.93
CA GLU A 138 9.58 0.13 3.23
C GLU A 138 10.39 1.42 3.17
N ARG A 139 11.28 1.53 2.18
CA ARG A 139 12.08 2.75 1.95
C ARG A 139 11.18 3.95 1.64
N GLU A 140 10.24 3.80 0.71
CA GLU A 140 9.30 4.87 0.34
C GLU A 140 8.47 5.32 1.53
N ARG A 141 8.04 4.38 2.40
CA ARG A 141 7.33 4.71 3.64
C ARG A 141 8.19 5.52 4.60
N ARG A 142 9.42 5.07 4.87
CA ARG A 142 10.36 5.79 5.76
C ARG A 142 10.70 7.19 5.25
N GLU A 143 10.91 7.33 3.94
CA GLU A 143 11.15 8.63 3.29
C GLU A 143 9.96 9.56 3.47
N ARG A 144 8.73 9.06 3.25
CA ARG A 144 7.50 9.85 3.44
C ARG A 144 7.28 10.28 4.89
N ILE A 145 7.52 9.38 5.84
CA ILE A 145 7.43 9.68 7.28
C ILE A 145 8.45 10.76 7.65
N THR A 146 9.69 10.63 7.17
CA THR A 146 10.76 11.60 7.44
C THR A 146 10.41 12.97 6.87
N ALA A 147 9.98 13.02 5.60
CA ALA A 147 9.56 14.26 4.95
C ALA A 147 8.38 14.94 5.68
N ALA A 148 7.39 14.18 6.13
CA ALA A 148 6.26 14.71 6.89
C ALA A 148 6.69 15.28 8.25
N ARG A 149 7.62 14.60 8.96
CA ARG A 149 8.22 15.14 10.20
C ARG A 149 8.98 16.44 9.95
N ASP A 150 9.80 16.48 8.91
CA ASP A 150 10.59 17.66 8.54
C ASP A 150 9.70 18.84 8.15
N ALA A 151 8.53 18.56 7.57
CA ALA A 151 7.50 19.56 7.25
C ALA A 151 6.65 19.99 8.47
N GLY A 152 6.81 19.34 9.63
CA GLY A 152 6.01 19.63 10.82
C GLY A 152 4.57 19.11 10.75
N GLU A 153 4.30 18.15 9.88
CA GLU A 153 2.99 17.51 9.77
C GLU A 153 2.66 16.72 11.03
N THR A 154 1.37 16.64 11.35
CA THR A 154 0.88 15.83 12.49
C THR A 154 0.46 14.44 12.05
N TRP A 155 0.01 14.30 10.80
CA TRP A 155 -0.43 13.05 10.19
C TRP A 155 0.30 12.80 8.88
N VAL A 156 0.49 11.52 8.54
CA VAL A 156 1.04 11.12 7.25
C VAL A 156 0.33 9.87 6.74
N VAL A 157 -0.09 9.88 5.48
CA VAL A 157 -0.61 8.69 4.79
C VAL A 157 0.57 7.78 4.45
N ILE A 158 0.69 6.62 5.09
CA ILE A 158 1.82 5.71 4.89
C ILE A 158 1.54 4.62 3.86
N HIS A 159 0.28 4.33 3.62
CA HIS A 159 -0.19 3.45 2.55
C HIS A 159 -1.59 3.87 2.13
N GLU A 160 -1.85 3.84 0.83
CA GLU A 160 -3.17 4.05 0.26
C GLU A 160 -3.27 3.19 -1.01
N GLN A 161 -4.34 2.43 -1.10
CA GLN A 161 -4.69 1.61 -2.23
C GLN A 161 -6.21 1.60 -2.40
N GLY A 162 -6.65 1.46 -3.64
CA GLY A 162 -8.05 1.33 -3.99
C GLY A 162 -8.82 2.65 -3.92
N ASP A 163 -10.12 2.56 -4.11
CA ASP A 163 -11.02 3.70 -4.12
C ASP A 163 -12.27 3.37 -3.30
N LEU A 164 -12.56 4.21 -2.32
CA LEU A 164 -13.71 4.01 -1.44
C LEU A 164 -15.02 3.98 -2.22
N ALA A 165 -15.14 4.80 -3.27
CA ALA A 165 -16.34 4.85 -4.09
C ALA A 165 -16.53 3.60 -4.96
N SER A 166 -15.46 2.83 -5.18
CA SER A 166 -15.47 1.60 -5.95
C SER A 166 -15.86 0.36 -5.13
N GLY A 167 -15.97 0.49 -3.80
CA GLY A 167 -16.39 -0.59 -2.90
C GLY A 167 -15.55 -1.86 -3.09
N LEU A 168 -16.18 -3.03 -3.23
CA LEU A 168 -15.47 -4.30 -3.41
C LEU A 168 -14.84 -4.49 -4.80
N ALA A 169 -15.11 -3.61 -5.77
CA ALA A 169 -14.47 -3.70 -7.09
C ALA A 169 -13.00 -3.24 -7.06
N ASP A 170 -12.70 -2.28 -6.19
CA ASP A 170 -11.35 -1.79 -5.92
C ASP A 170 -11.25 -1.40 -4.43
N PRO A 171 -11.15 -2.39 -3.53
CA PRO A 171 -11.32 -2.19 -2.10
C PRO A 171 -10.28 -1.21 -1.56
N CYS A 172 -10.77 -0.13 -0.98
CA CYS A 172 -9.93 0.87 -0.34
C CYS A 172 -9.19 0.26 0.85
N GLN A 173 -7.90 0.55 0.96
CA GLN A 173 -7.07 0.34 2.13
C GLN A 173 -6.20 1.58 2.32
N CYS A 174 -6.47 2.34 3.36
CA CYS A 174 -5.72 3.53 3.73
C CYS A 174 -5.15 3.35 5.14
N MET A 175 -3.89 3.75 5.32
CA MET A 175 -3.22 3.72 6.60
C MET A 175 -2.59 5.10 6.85
N GLU A 176 -3.10 5.79 7.86
CA GLU A 176 -2.69 7.14 8.25
C GLU A 176 -2.02 7.08 9.62
N MET A 177 -0.80 7.59 9.75
CA MET A 177 -0.05 7.57 11.01
C MET A 177 -0.04 8.96 11.66
N HIS A 178 -0.38 9.01 12.94
CA HIS A 178 -0.16 10.16 13.79
C HIS A 178 1.30 10.20 14.24
N LEU A 179 2.05 11.17 13.74
CA LEU A 179 3.51 11.25 13.91
C LEU A 179 3.96 11.38 15.38
N PRO A 180 3.29 12.16 16.25
CA PRO A 180 3.66 12.28 17.65
C PRO A 180 3.51 10.98 18.47
N THR A 181 2.44 10.21 18.22
CA THR A 181 2.17 8.98 19.01
C THR A 181 2.72 7.72 18.36
N GLY A 182 2.92 7.74 17.04
CA GLY A 182 3.28 6.55 16.27
C GLY A 182 2.15 5.55 16.04
N LEU A 183 0.92 5.93 16.38
CA LEU A 183 -0.27 5.14 16.11
C LEU A 183 -0.74 5.37 14.68
N ALA A 184 -1.18 4.32 14.02
CA ALA A 184 -1.80 4.37 12.72
C ALA A 184 -3.29 4.03 12.81
N VAL A 185 -4.12 4.85 12.16
CA VAL A 185 -5.50 4.52 11.84
C VAL A 185 -5.50 3.77 10.52
N VAL A 186 -6.02 2.56 10.53
CA VAL A 186 -6.19 1.72 9.33
C VAL A 186 -7.66 1.76 8.95
N SER A 187 -7.94 2.10 7.70
CA SER A 187 -9.28 2.21 7.15
C SER A 187 -9.35 1.30 5.93
N MET A 188 -10.27 0.34 5.91
CA MET A 188 -10.33 -0.65 4.84
C MET A 188 -11.75 -1.09 4.49
N VAL A 189 -11.91 -1.63 3.28
CA VAL A 189 -13.16 -2.24 2.80
C VAL A 189 -12.96 -3.74 2.65
N GLU A 190 -13.78 -4.52 3.35
CA GLU A 190 -13.76 -5.98 3.30
C GLU A 190 -15.12 -6.54 2.84
N PRO A 191 -15.16 -7.71 2.19
CA PRO A 191 -16.41 -8.40 1.91
C PRO A 191 -16.94 -9.07 3.19
N ASP A 192 -18.19 -8.80 3.56
CA ASP A 192 -18.87 -9.57 4.60
C ASP A 192 -18.97 -11.05 4.18
N PRO A 193 -18.51 -12.01 4.99
CA PRO A 193 -18.44 -13.41 4.59
C PRO A 193 -19.81 -14.07 4.41
N SER A 194 -20.88 -13.50 4.96
CA SER A 194 -22.24 -14.07 4.89
C SER A 194 -23.04 -13.52 3.71
N THR A 195 -22.87 -12.24 3.40
CA THR A 195 -23.70 -11.48 2.46
C THR A 195 -22.93 -11.04 1.22
N MET A 196 -21.59 -11.10 1.26
CA MET A 196 -20.68 -10.61 0.22
C MET A 196 -20.88 -9.12 -0.11
N THR A 197 -21.45 -8.35 0.83
CA THR A 197 -21.57 -6.89 0.71
C THR A 197 -20.35 -6.19 1.32
N PRO A 198 -20.02 -4.97 0.89
CA PRO A 198 -18.93 -4.21 1.50
C PRO A 198 -19.21 -3.92 2.98
N VAL A 199 -18.20 -4.17 3.82
CA VAL A 199 -18.12 -3.71 5.20
C VAL A 199 -16.89 -2.82 5.31
N TYR A 200 -17.08 -1.66 5.91
CA TYR A 200 -16.04 -0.67 6.10
C TYR A 200 -15.54 -0.75 7.53
N VAL A 201 -14.22 -0.93 7.67
CA VAL A 201 -13.57 -1.21 8.95
C VAL A 201 -12.55 -0.11 9.26
N VAL A 202 -12.62 0.45 10.46
CA VAL A 202 -11.62 1.39 11.00
C VAL A 202 -11.01 0.79 12.26
N THR A 203 -9.69 0.61 12.27
CA THR A 203 -8.94 0.07 13.41
C THR A 203 -7.73 0.95 13.74
N VAL A 204 -7.15 0.75 14.93
CA VAL A 204 -5.91 1.42 15.34
C VAL A 204 -4.82 0.40 15.61
N THR A 205 -3.64 0.64 15.06
CA THR A 205 -2.47 -0.19 15.29
C THR A 205 -1.25 0.65 15.65
N ALA A 206 -0.32 0.09 16.42
CA ALA A 206 0.97 0.72 16.64
C ALA A 206 1.90 0.43 15.47
N MET A 207 2.50 1.47 14.89
CA MET A 207 3.66 1.27 14.04
C MET A 207 4.84 0.94 14.97
N GLY A 208 5.62 -0.10 14.66
CA GLY A 208 6.77 -0.55 15.46
C GLY A 208 7.86 0.51 15.65
N ALA A 209 9.04 0.14 16.12
CA ALA A 209 10.13 1.02 16.62
C ALA A 209 10.57 2.22 15.74
N GLU A 210 10.06 2.39 14.53
CA GLU A 210 10.13 3.62 13.72
C GLU A 210 9.32 4.80 14.34
N ALA A 211 8.40 4.47 15.24
CA ALA A 211 7.66 5.37 16.09
C ALA A 211 8.37 5.53 17.44
N ALA A 212 9.28 6.50 17.55
CA ALA A 212 9.66 6.98 18.86
C ALA A 212 8.43 7.64 19.53
N GLY A 213 7.70 6.92 20.38
CA GLY A 213 6.54 7.47 21.09
C GLY A 213 5.54 6.47 21.70
N THR A 214 5.51 5.20 21.29
CA THR A 214 4.45 4.24 21.71
C THR A 214 4.53 3.76 23.18
N SER A 215 5.43 4.34 23.98
CA SER A 215 5.59 3.94 25.39
C SER A 215 4.49 4.54 26.27
N GLY A 216 3.30 3.94 26.26
CA GLY A 216 2.27 4.18 27.27
C GLY A 216 0.81 4.14 26.82
N ILE A 217 0.54 4.14 25.51
CA ILE A 217 -0.84 4.13 25.01
C ILE A 217 -1.37 2.69 24.92
N ASP A 218 -2.48 2.43 25.60
CA ASP A 218 -3.18 1.14 25.57
C ASP A 218 -4.02 1.01 24.30
N LEU A 219 -3.55 0.19 23.36
CA LEU A 219 -4.26 -0.09 22.11
C LEU A 219 -5.63 -0.74 22.34
N SER A 220 -5.84 -1.45 23.45
CA SER A 220 -7.13 -2.08 23.73
C SER A 220 -8.25 -1.08 24.03
N SER A 221 -7.90 0.19 24.25
CA SER A 221 -8.87 1.28 24.39
C SER A 221 -9.51 1.68 23.06
N PHE A 222 -8.94 1.28 21.92
CA PHE A 222 -9.47 1.54 20.59
C PHE A 222 -10.22 0.29 20.11
N GLU A 223 -11.55 0.34 20.15
CA GLU A 223 -12.40 -0.69 19.55
C GLU A 223 -12.44 -0.53 18.04
N ASP A 224 -12.39 -1.66 17.33
CA ASP A 224 -12.58 -1.71 15.89
C ASP A 224 -14.01 -1.27 15.55
N LEU A 225 -14.14 -0.38 14.56
CA LEU A 225 -15.42 0.15 14.11
C LEU A 225 -15.77 -0.43 12.74
N GLU A 226 -16.86 -1.19 12.69
CA GLU A 226 -17.39 -1.78 11.46
C GLU A 226 -18.72 -1.13 11.09
N THR A 227 -18.92 -0.83 9.81
CA THR A 227 -20.19 -0.28 9.30
C THR A 227 -20.42 -0.71 7.87
N ALA A 228 -21.69 -0.85 7.48
CA ALA A 228 -22.09 -1.02 6.07
C ALA A 228 -22.34 0.33 5.37
N ASP A 229 -22.35 1.43 6.12
CA ASP A 229 -22.62 2.78 5.64
C ASP A 229 -21.31 3.56 5.38
N PRO A 230 -21.03 3.94 4.12
CA PRO A 230 -19.84 4.72 3.76
C PRO A 230 -19.77 6.12 4.40
N GLU A 231 -20.91 6.76 4.67
CA GLU A 231 -20.90 8.09 5.31
C GLU A 231 -20.50 7.96 6.78
N LEU A 232 -21.07 6.98 7.48
CA LEU A 232 -20.70 6.65 8.84
C LEU A 232 -19.24 6.18 8.95
N PHE A 233 -18.70 5.56 7.91
CA PHE A 233 -17.30 5.15 7.85
C PHE A 233 -16.35 6.36 7.90
N GLU A 234 -16.63 7.41 7.14
CA GLU A 234 -15.83 8.64 7.17
C GLU A 234 -15.89 9.35 8.52
N ASP A 235 -17.08 9.35 9.15
CA ASP A 235 -17.26 9.87 10.51
C ASP A 235 -16.50 9.04 11.55
N ASN A 236 -16.55 7.71 11.44
CA ASN A 236 -15.78 6.80 12.29
C ASN A 236 -14.27 7.02 12.14
N ARG A 237 -13.78 7.20 10.90
CA ARG A 237 -12.38 7.52 10.62
C ARG A 237 -11.95 8.83 11.28
N ARG A 238 -12.74 9.89 11.12
CA ARG A 238 -12.47 11.20 11.75
C ARG A 238 -12.50 11.12 13.27
N ALA A 239 -13.49 10.45 13.85
CA ALA A 239 -13.59 10.24 15.29
C ALA A 239 -12.40 9.45 15.83
N MET A 240 -11.94 8.42 15.10
CA MET A 240 -10.77 7.63 15.49
C MET A 240 -9.49 8.47 15.49
N ARG A 241 -9.28 9.29 14.45
CA ARG A 241 -8.16 10.24 14.39
C ARG A 241 -8.15 11.19 15.58
N SER A 242 -9.29 11.81 15.92
CA SER A 242 -9.38 12.70 17.08
C SER A 242 -9.10 11.99 18.40
N ARG A 243 -9.49 10.71 18.55
CA ARG A 243 -9.16 9.91 19.74
C ARG A 243 -7.65 9.64 19.85
N VAL A 244 -6.99 9.34 18.73
CA VAL A 244 -5.54 9.13 18.68
C VAL A 244 -4.78 10.41 19.04
N GLU A 245 -5.21 11.56 18.52
CA GLU A 245 -4.65 12.87 18.88
C GLU A 245 -4.81 13.16 20.38
N ALA A 246 -6.01 12.93 20.93
CA ALA A 246 -6.28 13.14 22.34
C ALA A 246 -5.47 12.22 23.26
N ALA A 247 -5.11 11.02 22.81
CA ALA A 247 -4.24 10.10 23.54
C ALA A 247 -2.76 10.53 23.52
N GLY A 248 -2.37 11.40 22.59
CA GLY A 248 -1.00 11.91 22.45
C GLY A 248 -0.76 13.30 23.05
N ALA A 249 -1.82 14.00 23.47
CA ALA A 249 -1.77 15.31 24.11
C ALA A 249 -1.44 15.21 25.61
#